data_AF-A0A661E2F9-F1
#
_entry.id   AF-A0A661E2F9-F1
#
_cell.length_a   1.000
_cell.length_b   1.000
_cell.length_c   1.000
_cell.angle_alpha   90.00
_cell.angle_beta   90.00
_cell.angle_gamma   90.00
#
_symmetry.space_group_name_H-M   'P 1'
#
loop_
_entity.id
_entity.type
_entity.pdbx_description
1 polymer ?
#
loop_
_entity_poly.entity_id
_entity_poly.type
_entity_poly.pdbx_seq_one_letter_code
_entity_poly.pdbx_strand_id
1 'polypeptide(L)'
;MPCVMKGEASIPIGKYGSSNSGQMKEIYRRGLGLRYGRFMQAIAGVHYNFSMPMSFWQHLQEMEGKADQPVQDMISAEYMGLIRNFLRTSWIVPYLFGASPAICESYLQGKKSHLEQLVPGTVYGHYATSLRLGDLGYSNNAQASLDITYNCIEGYIEGLEKAMRTPEPLYEKIGVKKDGQYQQLNANLLQIENEYYSNVRPKRVAISGERPSKSLHRDGIEYVEIRALDLNIFDPNGISREQSEFVDCLLIHNLLTESPAITAREEAEIQENKRRVVDFGRHPDLRLIHDNREISLKRWSHNLFDELKLVAEMLDGSYRTPNSLDDSGSPRTPNSSTYTKTIERLSQWIETPEMTYSGRIVDEIKQRGDGFFPLAMDYSRRHAEYFKQSPMSDAEQKCFIDAAAESHLKQQQIEEGDNQSFEDFLADYFA
;
A
#
# COMPACT_ATOMS: atom_id res chain seq x y z
N MET A 1 -0.38 6.47 -12.62
CA MET A 1 -0.08 7.92 -12.47
C MET A 1 -1.12 8.73 -13.25
N PRO A 2 -1.68 9.81 -12.68
CA PRO A 2 -2.68 10.63 -13.37
C PRO A 2 -2.05 11.46 -14.50
N CYS A 3 -2.87 11.85 -15.48
CA CYS A 3 -2.44 12.56 -16.68
C CYS A 3 -3.51 13.56 -17.16
N VAL A 4 -3.09 14.64 -17.84
CA VAL A 4 -3.95 15.70 -18.41
C VAL A 4 -4.99 16.25 -17.41
N MET A 5 -4.52 16.97 -16.39
CA MET A 5 -5.39 17.59 -15.38
C MET A 5 -5.40 19.12 -15.50
N LYS A 6 -6.57 19.75 -15.31
CA LYS A 6 -6.79 21.20 -15.46
C LYS A 6 -6.35 22.03 -14.24
N GLY A 7 -5.28 21.61 -13.58
CA GLY A 7 -4.74 22.23 -12.36
C GLY A 7 -5.37 21.72 -11.06
N GLU A 8 -4.72 21.98 -9.93
CA GLU A 8 -5.06 21.41 -8.61
C GLU A 8 -6.55 21.54 -8.24
N ALA A 9 -7.12 22.73 -8.47
CA ALA A 9 -8.51 23.03 -8.11
C ALA A 9 -9.54 22.21 -8.89
N SER A 10 -9.18 21.60 -10.04
CA SER A 10 -10.11 20.76 -10.81
C SER A 10 -10.39 19.41 -10.16
N ILE A 11 -9.60 19.01 -9.16
CA ILE A 11 -9.80 17.76 -8.42
C ILE A 11 -10.72 18.07 -7.22
N PRO A 12 -11.97 17.57 -7.21
CA PRO A 12 -12.90 17.82 -6.10
C PRO A 12 -12.45 17.09 -4.84
N ILE A 13 -12.73 17.68 -3.68
CA ILE A 13 -12.59 16.99 -2.39
C ILE A 13 -13.78 16.05 -2.22
N GLY A 14 -13.52 14.81 -1.78
CA GLY A 14 -14.56 13.84 -1.48
C GLY A 14 -15.57 14.36 -0.45
N LYS A 15 -16.85 14.12 -0.71
CA LYS A 15 -17.99 14.58 0.09
C LYS A 15 -18.57 13.41 0.89
N TYR A 16 -18.84 13.64 2.18
CA TYR A 16 -19.24 12.60 3.14
C TYR A 16 -20.45 13.02 4.00
N GLY A 17 -21.28 13.94 3.50
CA GLY A 17 -22.44 14.44 4.24
C GLY A 17 -22.12 15.50 5.28
N SER A 18 -23.09 15.79 6.15
CA SER A 18 -23.00 16.85 7.17
C SER A 18 -22.63 16.36 8.55
N SER A 19 -22.50 15.05 8.76
CA SER A 19 -22.13 14.52 10.08
C SER A 19 -20.75 14.99 10.50
N ASN A 20 -20.47 15.04 11.81
CA ASN A 20 -19.16 15.38 12.34
C ASN A 20 -18.07 14.48 11.75
N SER A 21 -18.33 13.17 11.66
CA SER A 21 -17.42 12.21 11.04
C SER A 21 -17.21 12.47 9.54
N GLY A 22 -18.25 12.88 8.81
CA GLY A 22 -18.19 13.25 7.40
C GLY A 22 -17.41 14.55 7.17
N GLN A 23 -17.69 15.57 7.97
CA GLN A 23 -16.97 16.85 7.96
C GLN A 23 -15.48 16.66 8.27
N MET A 24 -15.13 15.83 9.26
CA MET A 24 -13.75 15.50 9.58
C MET A 24 -13.02 14.87 8.38
N LYS A 25 -13.67 13.92 7.68
CA LYS A 25 -13.11 13.29 6.46
C LYS A 25 -12.90 14.28 5.33
N GLU A 26 -13.80 15.26 5.17
CA GLU A 26 -13.66 16.33 4.17
C GLU A 26 -12.53 17.30 4.54
N ILE A 27 -12.48 17.78 5.78
CA ILE A 27 -11.46 18.72 6.27
C ILE A 27 -10.07 18.08 6.21
N TYR A 28 -9.95 16.81 6.59
CA TYR A 28 -8.70 16.05 6.45
C TYR A 28 -8.16 16.09 5.02
N ARG A 29 -9.02 15.79 4.02
CA ARG A 29 -8.65 15.79 2.60
C ARG A 29 -8.35 17.18 2.06
N ARG A 30 -9.03 18.21 2.57
CA ARG A 30 -8.70 19.61 2.28
C ARG A 30 -7.30 19.93 2.78
N GLY A 31 -6.96 19.54 4.01
CA GLY A 31 -5.64 19.65 4.59
C GLY A 31 -4.58 18.94 3.74
N LEU A 32 -4.82 17.70 3.32
CA LEU A 32 -3.90 16.98 2.41
C LEU A 32 -3.67 17.73 1.09
N GLY A 33 -4.74 18.29 0.51
CA GLY A 33 -4.65 19.09 -0.71
C GLY A 33 -3.85 20.39 -0.53
N LEU A 34 -3.90 21.01 0.65
CA LEU A 34 -3.13 22.22 0.98
C LEU A 34 -1.66 21.90 1.32
N ARG A 35 -1.42 20.79 2.03
CA ARG A 35 -0.08 20.36 2.45
C ARG A 35 0.74 19.79 1.29
N TYR A 36 0.10 19.01 0.41
CA TYR A 36 0.80 18.19 -0.58
C TYR A 36 0.39 18.42 -2.03
N GLY A 37 -0.67 19.20 -2.26
CA GLY A 37 -1.32 19.27 -3.57
C GLY A 37 -2.28 18.10 -3.79
N ARG A 38 -3.36 18.36 -4.54
CA ARG A 38 -4.39 17.38 -4.90
C ARG A 38 -3.94 16.45 -6.03
N PHE A 39 -2.98 16.85 -6.85
CA PHE A 39 -2.44 15.99 -7.92
C PHE A 39 -1.79 14.73 -7.37
N MET A 40 -1.01 14.87 -6.30
CA MET A 40 -0.41 13.74 -5.60
C MET A 40 -1.49 12.81 -5.03
N GLN A 41 -2.56 13.39 -4.47
CA GLN A 41 -3.68 12.63 -3.89
C GLN A 41 -4.51 11.85 -4.92
N ALA A 42 -4.37 12.15 -6.22
CA ALA A 42 -5.03 11.42 -7.30
C ALA A 42 -4.21 10.23 -7.82
N ILE A 43 -3.02 9.97 -7.27
CA ILE A 43 -2.28 8.75 -7.55
C ILE A 43 -2.99 7.58 -6.85
N ALA A 44 -3.27 6.51 -7.59
CA ALA A 44 -3.86 5.29 -7.06
C ALA A 44 -2.83 4.16 -7.00
N GLY A 45 -3.07 3.23 -6.08
CA GLY A 45 -2.32 1.98 -5.93
C GLY A 45 -3.22 0.91 -5.32
N VAL A 46 -2.69 -0.30 -5.15
CA VAL A 46 -3.40 -1.41 -4.53
C VAL A 46 -2.90 -1.60 -3.10
N HIS A 47 -3.82 -1.86 -2.18
CA HIS A 47 -3.46 -2.32 -0.84
C HIS A 47 -3.83 -3.80 -0.70
N TYR A 48 -2.90 -4.60 -0.21
CA TYR A 48 -3.08 -6.02 0.05
C TYR A 48 -3.16 -6.24 1.57
N ASN A 49 -4.30 -6.73 2.07
CA ASN A 49 -4.51 -6.97 3.49
C ASN A 49 -4.33 -8.47 3.76
N PHE A 50 -3.48 -8.82 4.72
CA PHE A 50 -3.10 -10.20 4.99
C PHE A 50 -3.15 -10.51 6.49
N SER A 51 -3.72 -11.68 6.81
CA SER A 51 -3.70 -12.23 8.17
C SER A 51 -3.61 -13.75 8.14
N MET A 52 -2.86 -14.32 9.09
CA MET A 52 -2.87 -15.77 9.33
C MET A 52 -4.08 -16.19 10.17
N PRO A 53 -4.64 -17.40 9.95
CA PRO A 53 -5.76 -17.90 10.72
C PRO A 53 -5.39 -18.16 12.18
N MET A 54 -6.37 -18.08 13.09
CA MET A 54 -6.14 -18.31 14.53
C MET A 54 -5.52 -19.68 14.83
N SER A 55 -5.88 -20.69 14.04
CA SER A 55 -5.30 -22.02 14.15
C SER A 55 -3.79 -22.02 13.96
N PHE A 56 -3.26 -21.23 13.03
CA PHE A 56 -1.81 -21.12 12.83
C PHE A 56 -1.11 -20.62 14.10
N TRP A 57 -1.63 -19.54 14.70
CA TRP A 57 -1.06 -18.96 15.91
C TRP A 57 -1.08 -19.92 17.10
N GLN A 58 -2.17 -20.66 17.30
CA GLN A 58 -2.26 -21.66 18.37
C GLN A 58 -1.20 -22.75 18.22
N HIS A 59 -1.02 -23.30 17.01
CA HIS A 59 0.00 -24.32 16.77
C HIS A 59 1.42 -23.76 16.95
N LEU A 60 1.68 -22.54 16.48
CA LEU A 60 2.98 -21.88 16.66
C LEU A 60 3.30 -21.70 18.16
N GLN A 61 2.33 -21.20 18.93
CA GLN A 61 2.47 -20.99 20.37
C GLN A 61 2.81 -22.29 21.13
N GLU A 62 2.14 -23.39 20.77
CA GLU A 62 2.40 -24.72 21.32
C GLU A 62 3.81 -25.20 20.98
N MET A 63 4.23 -25.06 19.72
CA MET A 63 5.56 -25.47 19.25
C MET A 63 6.69 -24.71 19.93
N GLU A 64 6.49 -23.42 20.24
CA GLU A 64 7.47 -22.60 20.95
C GLU A 64 7.47 -22.79 22.46
N GLY A 65 6.57 -23.62 23.01
CA GLY A 65 6.43 -23.82 24.45
C GLY A 65 5.95 -22.58 25.19
N LYS A 66 5.19 -21.70 24.52
CA LYS A 66 4.69 -20.41 25.05
C LYS A 66 3.19 -20.43 25.34
N ALA A 67 2.61 -21.60 25.59
CA ALA A 67 1.15 -21.78 25.79
C ALA A 67 0.55 -20.91 26.91
N ASP A 68 1.36 -20.51 27.90
CA ASP A 68 0.92 -19.68 29.04
C ASP A 68 0.95 -18.16 28.75
N GLN A 69 1.46 -17.72 27.59
CA GLN A 69 1.50 -16.30 27.22
C GLN A 69 0.17 -15.86 26.56
N PRO A 70 -0.24 -14.59 26.69
CA PRO A 70 -1.37 -14.07 25.92
C PRO A 70 -1.08 -14.19 24.42
N VAL A 71 -1.93 -14.94 23.71
CA VAL A 71 -1.70 -15.23 22.28
C VAL A 71 -1.63 -13.96 21.42
N GLN A 72 -2.34 -12.90 21.82
CA GLN A 72 -2.37 -11.62 21.12
C GLN A 72 -1.04 -10.85 21.20
N ASP A 73 -0.28 -11.01 22.28
CA ASP A 73 1.05 -10.40 22.42
C ASP A 73 2.03 -11.08 21.47
N MET A 74 1.96 -12.41 21.40
CA MET A 74 2.73 -13.20 20.43
C MET A 74 2.36 -12.82 18.99
N ILE A 75 1.07 -12.78 18.64
CA ILE A 75 0.60 -12.38 17.30
C ILE A 75 1.17 -10.99 16.92
N SER A 76 1.12 -10.04 17.85
CA SER A 76 1.64 -8.70 17.60
C SER A 76 3.15 -8.71 17.40
N ALA A 77 3.90 -9.45 18.22
CA ALA A 77 5.35 -9.59 18.07
C ALA A 77 5.73 -10.23 16.73
N GLU A 78 5.03 -11.29 16.32
CA GLU A 78 5.25 -11.99 15.06
C GLU A 78 4.91 -11.11 13.84
N TYR A 79 3.80 -10.37 13.88
CA TYR A 79 3.50 -9.40 12.80
C TYR A 79 4.49 -8.24 12.76
N MET A 80 5.02 -7.77 13.89
CA MET A 80 6.12 -6.81 13.87
C MET A 80 7.38 -7.42 13.24
N GLY A 81 7.65 -8.70 13.50
CA GLY A 81 8.71 -9.48 12.85
C GLY A 81 8.54 -9.55 11.34
N LEU A 82 7.35 -9.93 10.88
CA LEU A 82 6.93 -9.93 9.47
C LEU A 82 7.16 -8.56 8.85
N ILE A 83 6.70 -7.48 9.49
CA ILE A 83 6.83 -6.12 8.97
C ILE A 83 8.30 -5.73 8.77
N ARG A 84 9.18 -6.00 9.74
CA ARG A 84 10.61 -5.71 9.61
C ARG A 84 11.23 -6.48 8.45
N ASN A 85 10.91 -7.77 8.31
CA ASN A 85 11.39 -8.58 7.20
C ASN A 85 10.83 -8.13 5.85
N PHE A 86 9.56 -7.74 5.80
CA PHE A 86 8.96 -7.14 4.61
C PHE A 86 9.68 -5.84 4.25
N LEU A 87 10.03 -4.98 5.20
CA LEU A 87 10.80 -3.76 4.88
C LEU A 87 12.14 -4.11 4.20
N ARG A 88 12.87 -5.11 4.71
CA ARG A 88 14.13 -5.61 4.12
C ARG A 88 13.99 -6.12 2.70
N THR A 89 12.88 -6.79 2.38
CA THR A 89 12.66 -7.44 1.07
C THR A 89 11.71 -6.66 0.16
N SER A 90 11.05 -5.59 0.64
CA SER A 90 9.96 -4.91 -0.05
C SER A 90 10.35 -4.31 -1.39
N TRP A 91 11.65 -4.09 -1.63
CA TRP A 91 12.19 -3.64 -2.91
C TRP A 91 11.87 -4.60 -4.06
N ILE A 92 11.66 -5.91 -3.80
CA ILE A 92 11.30 -6.85 -4.86
C ILE A 92 9.93 -6.56 -5.48
N VAL A 93 9.03 -5.95 -4.71
CA VAL A 93 7.66 -5.65 -5.14
C VAL A 93 7.64 -4.61 -6.27
N PRO A 94 8.23 -3.40 -6.13
CA PRO A 94 8.34 -2.49 -7.27
C PRO A 94 9.25 -3.01 -8.37
N TYR A 95 10.27 -3.84 -8.08
CA TYR A 95 11.06 -4.48 -9.14
C TYR A 95 10.18 -5.29 -10.10
N LEU A 96 9.38 -6.22 -9.57
CA LEU A 96 8.52 -7.09 -10.40
C LEU A 96 7.28 -6.36 -10.94
N PHE A 97 6.60 -5.62 -10.05
CA PHE A 97 5.24 -5.13 -10.26
C PHE A 97 5.11 -3.61 -10.25
N GLY A 98 6.21 -2.86 -10.20
CA GLY A 98 6.20 -1.43 -10.44
C GLY A 98 5.61 -1.16 -11.82
N ALA A 99 4.54 -0.38 -11.88
CA ALA A 99 3.75 -0.15 -13.09
C ALA A 99 3.62 1.35 -13.39
N SER A 100 4.59 2.13 -12.94
CA SER A 100 4.64 3.57 -13.15
C SER A 100 6.03 4.10 -13.54
N PRO A 101 6.71 3.51 -14.55
CA PRO A 101 8.03 3.97 -14.99
C PRO A 101 8.01 5.30 -15.77
N ALA A 102 6.84 5.67 -16.29
CA ALA A 102 6.62 6.82 -17.13
C ALA A 102 5.39 7.62 -16.67
N ILE A 103 5.39 8.91 -16.98
CA ILE A 103 4.31 9.85 -16.69
C ILE A 103 4.10 10.79 -17.88
N CYS A 104 2.92 11.40 -17.94
CA CYS A 104 2.71 12.53 -18.84
C CYS A 104 3.51 13.74 -18.39
N GLU A 105 4.08 14.47 -19.33
CA GLU A 105 4.81 15.71 -19.05
C GLU A 105 3.93 16.74 -18.30
N SER A 106 2.61 16.74 -18.57
CA SER A 106 1.64 17.58 -17.85
C SER A 106 1.62 17.35 -16.33
N TYR A 107 2.02 16.16 -15.86
CA TYR A 107 2.09 15.83 -14.43
C TYR A 107 3.18 16.65 -13.71
N LEU A 108 4.25 17.01 -14.41
CA LEU A 108 5.33 17.81 -13.84
C LEU A 108 4.90 19.25 -13.53
N GLN A 109 3.79 19.73 -14.11
CA GLN A 109 3.30 21.11 -13.94
C GLN A 109 4.39 22.18 -14.19
N GLY A 110 5.30 21.93 -15.13
CA GLY A 110 6.44 22.82 -15.44
C GLY A 110 7.61 22.74 -14.44
N LYS A 111 7.54 21.89 -13.41
CA LYS A 111 8.69 21.59 -12.55
C LYS A 111 9.74 20.81 -13.32
N LYS A 112 11.01 21.14 -13.10
CA LYS A 112 12.13 20.37 -13.64
C LYS A 112 12.14 18.97 -13.00
N SER A 113 12.42 17.95 -13.80
CA SER A 113 12.69 16.60 -13.32
C SER A 113 13.98 16.08 -13.96
N HIS A 114 14.55 15.03 -13.37
CA HIS A 114 15.67 14.27 -13.93
C HIS A 114 15.21 13.22 -14.95
N LEU A 115 13.92 13.17 -15.26
CA LEU A 115 13.36 12.20 -16.20
C LEU A 115 13.70 12.57 -17.64
N GLU A 116 13.91 11.56 -18.46
CA GLU A 116 14.17 11.71 -19.89
C GLU A 116 12.86 11.70 -20.67
N GLN A 117 12.84 12.29 -21.86
CA GLN A 117 11.71 12.15 -22.77
C GLN A 117 11.74 10.76 -23.41
N LEU A 118 10.69 9.97 -23.21
CA LEU A 118 10.54 8.65 -23.84
C LEU A 118 10.10 8.79 -25.30
N VAL A 119 9.02 9.55 -25.48
CA VAL A 119 8.36 9.94 -26.74
C VAL A 119 7.67 11.30 -26.49
N PRO A 120 7.24 12.06 -27.52
CA PRO A 120 6.59 13.36 -27.32
C PRO A 120 5.47 13.32 -26.26
N GLY A 121 5.50 14.25 -25.31
CA GLY A 121 4.53 14.35 -24.21
C GLY A 121 4.66 13.31 -23.09
N THR A 122 5.62 12.39 -23.17
CA THR A 122 5.87 11.35 -22.16
C THR A 122 7.31 11.43 -21.65
N VAL A 123 7.45 11.51 -20.32
CA VAL A 123 8.76 11.45 -19.65
C VAL A 123 8.84 10.20 -18.77
N TYR A 124 10.03 9.66 -18.60
CA TYR A 124 10.23 8.40 -17.90
C TYR A 124 11.62 8.32 -17.26
N GLY A 125 11.76 7.41 -16.29
CA GLY A 125 13.07 7.02 -15.80
C GLY A 125 13.58 5.83 -16.60
N HIS A 126 14.76 5.95 -17.20
CA HIS A 126 15.28 4.94 -18.14
C HIS A 126 15.24 3.51 -17.58
N TYR A 127 15.59 3.36 -16.31
CA TYR A 127 15.58 2.09 -15.56
C TYR A 127 14.57 2.07 -14.41
N ALA A 128 13.72 3.09 -14.31
CA ALA A 128 12.76 3.22 -13.22
C ALA A 128 11.69 2.12 -13.29
N THR A 129 11.17 1.77 -12.13
CA THR A 129 10.13 0.76 -11.96
C THR A 129 8.81 1.40 -11.51
N SER A 130 8.82 2.16 -10.42
CA SER A 130 7.63 2.75 -9.82
C SER A 130 7.86 4.20 -9.37
N LEU A 131 7.66 5.16 -10.27
CA LEU A 131 7.73 6.59 -9.91
C LEU A 131 6.68 6.98 -8.85
N ARG A 132 5.60 6.19 -8.69
CA ARG A 132 4.63 6.35 -7.59
C ARG A 132 5.25 6.20 -6.21
N LEU A 133 6.27 5.35 -6.06
CA LEU A 133 6.94 5.09 -4.78
C LEU A 133 8.17 5.98 -4.54
N GLY A 134 8.55 6.80 -5.52
CA GLY A 134 9.69 7.72 -5.46
C GLY A 134 9.27 9.18 -5.27
N ASP A 135 10.20 10.10 -5.56
CA ASP A 135 10.09 11.54 -5.28
C ASP A 135 8.95 12.25 -6.04
N LEU A 136 8.49 11.66 -7.15
CA LEU A 136 7.40 12.18 -7.97
C LEU A 136 6.04 11.60 -7.57
N GLY A 137 6.02 10.70 -6.60
CA GLY A 137 4.84 10.03 -6.11
C GLY A 137 4.46 10.52 -4.71
N TYR A 138 4.19 9.58 -3.82
CA TYR A 138 3.83 9.88 -2.42
C TYR A 138 5.08 10.00 -1.54
N SER A 139 5.94 10.98 -1.82
CA SER A 139 7.09 11.31 -0.96
C SER A 139 6.86 12.67 -0.31
N ASN A 140 6.96 12.76 1.02
CA ASN A 140 6.86 14.02 1.74
C ASN A 140 8.11 14.27 2.58
N ASN A 141 8.81 15.37 2.28
CA ASN A 141 10.00 15.80 3.03
C ASN A 141 9.71 16.08 4.52
N ALA A 142 8.50 16.53 4.87
CA ALA A 142 8.14 16.75 6.28
C ALA A 142 8.01 15.44 7.07
N GLN A 143 7.79 14.30 6.39
CA GLN A 143 7.75 12.98 7.04
C GLN A 143 9.12 12.32 7.12
N ALA A 144 10.14 12.83 6.41
CA ALA A 144 11.49 12.29 6.47
C ALA A 144 12.16 12.41 7.85
N SER A 145 11.64 13.28 8.72
CA SER A 145 12.07 13.44 10.11
C SER A 145 11.27 12.61 11.12
N LEU A 146 10.32 11.78 10.66
CA LEU A 146 9.54 10.93 11.56
C LEU A 146 10.37 9.75 12.06
N ASP A 147 10.49 9.65 13.37
CA ASP A 147 11.13 8.54 14.07
C ASP A 147 10.06 7.52 14.49
N ILE A 148 9.52 6.79 13.51
CA ILE A 148 8.53 5.72 13.72
C ILE A 148 9.22 4.40 13.42
N THR A 149 9.37 3.56 14.44
CA THR A 149 10.07 2.27 14.32
C THR A 149 9.11 1.09 14.26
N TYR A 150 9.59 -0.04 13.75
CA TYR A 150 8.82 -1.28 13.66
C TYR A 150 9.37 -2.40 14.56
N ASN A 151 10.08 -2.04 15.63
CA ASN A 151 10.71 -3.00 16.53
C ASN A 151 9.72 -3.60 17.54
N CYS A 152 8.76 -2.82 18.02
CA CYS A 152 7.63 -3.28 18.82
C CYS A 152 6.40 -2.41 18.57
N ILE A 153 5.21 -2.91 18.94
CA ILE A 153 3.94 -2.21 18.70
C ILE A 153 3.85 -0.90 19.52
N GLU A 154 4.38 -0.89 20.74
CA GLU A 154 4.40 0.27 21.62
C GLU A 154 5.20 1.41 20.99
N GLY A 155 6.43 1.12 20.54
CA GLY A 155 7.30 2.11 19.89
C GLY A 155 6.69 2.66 18.60
N TYR A 156 5.98 1.82 17.84
CA TYR A 156 5.23 2.26 16.66
C TYR A 156 4.10 3.24 17.02
N ILE A 157 3.29 2.89 18.02
CA ILE A 157 2.17 3.72 18.51
C ILE A 157 2.69 5.05 19.07
N GLU A 158 3.73 5.02 19.90
CA GLU A 158 4.35 6.21 20.47
C GLU A 158 4.89 7.16 19.39
N GLY A 159 5.53 6.61 18.35
CA GLY A 159 6.01 7.40 17.20
C GLY A 159 4.87 8.11 16.47
N LEU A 160 3.76 7.42 16.21
CA LEU A 160 2.56 8.02 15.59
C LEU A 160 1.93 9.12 16.45
N GLU A 161 1.73 8.85 17.73
CA GLU A 161 1.15 9.82 18.67
C GLU A 161 2.04 11.06 18.81
N LYS A 162 3.36 10.89 18.84
CA LYS A 162 4.32 12.00 18.84
C LYS A 162 4.20 12.83 17.56
N ALA A 163 4.15 12.18 16.40
CA ALA A 163 4.00 12.86 15.12
C ALA A 163 2.69 13.67 15.03
N MET A 164 1.59 13.13 15.55
CA MET A 164 0.30 13.82 15.61
C MET A 164 0.25 14.98 16.59
N ARG A 165 1.19 15.08 17.54
CA ARG A 165 1.28 16.16 18.54
C ARG A 165 2.39 17.17 18.26
N THR A 166 3.22 16.94 17.24
CA THR A 166 4.36 17.81 16.92
C THR A 166 3.95 18.86 15.91
N PRO A 167 3.94 20.17 16.26
CA PRO A 167 3.63 21.24 15.32
C PRO A 167 4.62 21.31 14.16
N GLU A 168 4.15 21.68 12.97
CA GLU A 168 4.98 21.88 11.78
C GLU A 168 4.86 23.32 11.27
N PRO A 169 5.94 24.13 11.33
CA PRO A 169 5.92 25.54 10.93
C PRO A 169 5.38 25.81 9.53
N LEU A 170 5.58 24.90 8.56
CA LEU A 170 5.00 25.04 7.22
C LEU A 170 3.48 24.92 7.23
N TYR A 171 2.91 24.08 8.09
CA TYR A 171 1.47 23.87 8.18
C TYR A 171 0.78 24.89 9.07
N GLU A 172 1.48 25.44 10.07
CA GLU A 172 1.00 26.58 10.86
C GLU A 172 0.76 27.81 9.97
N LYS A 173 1.67 28.07 9.01
CA LYS A 173 1.53 29.16 8.04
C LYS A 173 0.30 29.05 7.15
N ILE A 174 -0.18 27.83 6.88
CA ILE A 174 -1.43 27.61 6.14
C ILE A 174 -2.64 28.05 6.98
N GLY A 175 -2.54 27.87 8.31
CA GLY A 175 -3.61 28.13 9.27
C GLY A 175 -4.59 26.97 9.40
N VAL A 176 -5.13 26.76 10.60
CA VAL A 176 -6.13 25.70 10.87
C VAL A 176 -7.53 26.14 10.45
N LYS A 177 -7.89 27.40 10.73
CA LYS A 177 -9.14 28.04 10.30
C LYS A 177 -8.84 29.28 9.46
N LYS A 178 -9.68 29.54 8.46
CA LYS A 178 -9.70 30.78 7.68
C LYS A 178 -11.16 31.22 7.54
N ASP A 179 -11.45 32.47 7.92
CA ASP A 179 -12.81 33.03 7.88
C ASP A 179 -13.84 32.15 8.61
N GLY A 180 -13.44 31.58 9.76
CA GLY A 180 -14.28 30.66 10.56
C GLY A 180 -14.36 29.22 10.03
N GLN A 181 -13.78 28.92 8.87
CA GLN A 181 -13.86 27.60 8.21
C GLN A 181 -12.57 26.80 8.37
N TYR A 182 -12.68 25.53 8.76
CA TYR A 182 -11.54 24.62 8.85
C TYR A 182 -10.86 24.38 7.50
N GLN A 183 -9.55 24.57 7.46
CA GLN A 183 -8.70 24.30 6.30
C GLN A 183 -7.98 22.95 6.42
N GLN A 184 -7.66 22.56 7.65
CA GLN A 184 -7.01 21.30 8.04
C GLN A 184 -7.43 20.97 9.47
N LEU A 185 -7.25 19.73 9.92
CA LEU A 185 -7.67 19.31 11.27
C LEU A 185 -6.80 19.92 12.38
N ASN A 186 -5.51 20.04 12.13
CA ASN A 186 -4.51 20.67 13.01
C ASN A 186 -3.32 21.15 12.15
N ALA A 187 -2.29 21.71 12.78
CA ALA A 187 -1.05 22.14 12.12
C ALA A 187 0.17 21.27 12.50
N ASN A 188 -0.07 20.01 12.87
CA ASN A 188 0.98 19.07 13.28
C ASN A 188 1.53 18.29 12.08
N LEU A 189 2.70 17.64 12.25
CA LEU A 189 3.36 16.82 11.21
C LEU A 189 2.38 15.87 10.52
N LEU A 190 1.49 15.25 11.30
CA LEU A 190 0.35 14.47 10.82
C LEU A 190 -0.96 15.06 11.35
N GLN A 191 -1.99 15.20 10.51
CA GLN A 191 -3.32 15.54 10.99
C GLN A 191 -3.91 14.39 11.82
N ILE A 192 -3.76 13.16 11.32
CA ILE A 192 -4.20 11.90 11.91
C ILE A 192 -3.23 10.79 11.50
N GLU A 193 -3.30 9.63 12.16
CA GLU A 193 -2.42 8.46 11.92
C GLU A 193 -2.44 8.03 10.45
N ASN A 194 -3.59 8.15 9.79
CA ASN A 194 -3.77 7.75 8.40
C ASN A 194 -2.90 8.55 7.40
N GLU A 195 -2.40 9.72 7.79
CA GLU A 195 -1.52 10.57 6.98
C GLU A 195 -0.08 10.05 6.90
N TYR A 196 0.32 9.17 7.83
CA TYR A 196 1.68 8.59 7.85
C TYR A 196 1.90 7.66 6.66
N TYR A 197 2.66 8.10 5.66
CA TYR A 197 2.89 7.30 4.48
C TYR A 197 3.94 6.20 4.75
N SER A 198 3.55 4.94 4.55
CA SER A 198 4.45 3.79 4.69
C SER A 198 4.10 2.71 3.66
N ASN A 199 5.08 1.85 3.34
CA ASN A 199 4.90 0.72 2.42
C ASN A 199 4.11 -0.44 3.06
N VAL A 200 4.04 -0.48 4.39
CA VAL A 200 3.32 -1.48 5.17
C VAL A 200 2.81 -0.85 6.46
N ARG A 201 1.64 -1.28 6.95
CA ARG A 201 1.07 -0.85 8.23
C ARG A 201 0.57 -2.04 9.05
N PRO A 202 0.82 -2.07 10.37
CA PRO A 202 0.05 -2.92 11.27
C PRO A 202 -1.37 -2.36 11.39
N LYS A 203 -2.36 -3.25 11.44
CA LYS A 203 -3.77 -2.86 11.44
C LYS A 203 -4.59 -3.71 12.39
N ARG A 204 -5.69 -3.10 12.84
CA ARG A 204 -6.81 -3.71 13.54
C ARG A 204 -8.09 -3.00 13.15
N VAL A 205 -9.19 -3.75 13.06
CA VAL A 205 -10.52 -3.17 12.86
C VAL A 205 -10.85 -2.26 14.06
N ALA A 206 -10.98 -0.97 13.80
CA ALA A 206 -11.32 0.03 14.82
C ALA A 206 -12.83 0.01 15.11
N ILE A 207 -13.19 0.28 16.36
CA ILE A 207 -14.58 0.60 16.70
C ILE A 207 -14.94 1.95 16.07
N SER A 208 -16.21 2.17 15.74
CA SER A 208 -16.65 3.46 15.17
C SER A 208 -16.25 4.62 16.08
N GLY A 209 -15.56 5.62 15.52
CA GLY A 209 -15.02 6.77 16.25
C GLY A 209 -13.66 6.54 16.92
N GLU A 210 -13.17 5.30 16.97
CA GLU A 210 -11.88 4.98 17.58
C GLU A 210 -10.70 5.30 16.64
N ARG A 211 -9.63 5.82 17.23
CA ARG A 211 -8.36 6.07 16.52
C ARG A 211 -7.63 4.76 16.19
N PRO A 212 -6.97 4.64 15.03
CA PRO A 212 -6.18 3.47 14.67
C PRO A 212 -5.09 3.10 15.69
N SER A 213 -4.43 4.09 16.31
CA SER A 213 -3.42 3.84 17.35
C SER A 213 -4.04 3.23 18.62
N LYS A 214 -5.25 3.68 18.98
CA LYS A 214 -6.01 3.19 20.14
C LYS A 214 -6.50 1.76 19.93
N SER A 215 -6.97 1.41 18.73
CA SER A 215 -7.37 0.02 18.45
C SER A 215 -6.17 -0.93 18.53
N LEU A 216 -5.01 -0.54 18.00
CA LEU A 216 -3.77 -1.30 18.13
C LEU A 216 -3.30 -1.42 19.58
N HIS A 217 -3.40 -0.35 20.38
CA HIS A 217 -3.04 -0.40 21.79
C HIS A 217 -3.98 -1.32 22.59
N ARG A 218 -5.28 -1.35 22.25
CA ARG A 218 -6.29 -2.11 22.99
C ARG A 218 -6.13 -3.62 22.81
N ASP A 219 -6.03 -4.06 21.56
CA ASP A 219 -6.07 -5.49 21.23
C ASP A 219 -4.89 -5.93 20.36
N GLY A 220 -3.83 -5.15 20.18
CA GLY A 220 -2.68 -5.53 19.37
C GLY A 220 -2.94 -5.56 17.86
N ILE A 221 -2.09 -6.26 17.10
CA ILE A 221 -2.20 -6.36 15.63
C ILE A 221 -3.14 -7.50 15.23
N GLU A 222 -4.03 -7.25 14.28
CA GLU A 222 -4.95 -8.25 13.72
C GLU A 222 -4.49 -8.71 12.33
N TYR A 223 -4.07 -7.75 11.49
CA TYR A 223 -3.61 -7.99 10.13
C TYR A 223 -2.57 -6.94 9.71
N VAL A 224 -1.90 -7.18 8.59
CA VAL A 224 -0.99 -6.21 7.96
C VAL A 224 -1.57 -5.69 6.64
N GLU A 225 -1.39 -4.41 6.37
CA GLU A 225 -1.76 -3.75 5.11
C GLU A 225 -0.49 -3.44 4.31
N ILE A 226 -0.27 -4.13 3.20
CA ILE A 226 0.80 -3.85 2.24
C ILE A 226 0.34 -2.81 1.24
N ARG A 227 1.11 -1.74 1.08
CA ARG A 227 0.75 -0.52 0.31
C ARG A 227 1.73 -0.23 -0.84
N ALA A 228 2.69 -1.13 -1.04
CA ALA A 228 3.77 -1.00 -2.02
C ALA A 228 3.36 -1.31 -3.46
N LEU A 229 2.14 -1.83 -3.71
CA LEU A 229 1.71 -2.22 -5.05
C LEU A 229 1.19 -1.02 -5.87
N ASP A 230 1.71 -0.89 -7.08
CA ASP A 230 1.10 -0.06 -8.12
C ASP A 230 -0.14 -0.74 -8.69
N LEU A 231 -0.99 0.02 -9.38
CA LEU A 231 -2.08 -0.55 -10.17
C LEU A 231 -1.49 -1.34 -11.35
N ASN A 232 -1.85 -2.61 -11.46
CA ASN A 232 -1.56 -3.43 -12.62
C ASN A 232 -2.47 -3.03 -13.80
N ILE A 233 -1.92 -2.37 -14.81
CA ILE A 233 -2.68 -1.96 -15.98
C ILE A 233 -3.07 -3.14 -16.88
N PHE A 234 -2.40 -4.29 -16.74
CA PHE A 234 -2.63 -5.47 -17.57
C PHE A 234 -3.81 -6.33 -17.08
N ASP A 235 -4.34 -6.04 -15.89
CA ASP A 235 -5.46 -6.76 -15.29
C ASP A 235 -6.63 -5.79 -15.02
N PRO A 236 -7.88 -6.12 -15.41
CA PRO A 236 -9.03 -5.24 -15.21
C PRO A 236 -9.31 -4.92 -13.74
N ASN A 237 -8.91 -5.79 -12.80
CA ASN A 237 -9.09 -5.55 -11.36
C ASN A 237 -7.97 -4.68 -10.74
N GLY A 238 -6.95 -4.31 -11.52
CA GLY A 238 -5.79 -3.56 -11.02
C GLY A 238 -4.80 -4.40 -10.20
N ILE A 239 -5.09 -5.69 -10.00
CA ILE A 239 -4.20 -6.69 -9.40
C ILE A 239 -4.56 -8.06 -9.98
N SER A 240 -3.55 -8.86 -10.35
CA SER A 240 -3.77 -10.22 -10.83
C SER A 240 -3.66 -11.23 -9.70
N ARG A 241 -4.27 -12.40 -9.90
CA ARG A 241 -4.12 -13.55 -9.01
C ARG A 241 -2.65 -13.91 -8.74
N GLU A 242 -1.82 -13.84 -9.77
CA GLU A 242 -0.41 -14.13 -9.65
C GLU A 242 0.34 -13.14 -8.73
N GLN A 243 -0.02 -11.86 -8.78
CA GLN A 243 0.54 -10.88 -7.84
C GLN A 243 0.16 -11.23 -6.41
N SER A 244 -1.10 -11.62 -6.17
CA SER A 244 -1.55 -12.07 -4.85
C SER A 244 -0.77 -13.30 -4.39
N GLU A 245 -0.59 -14.31 -5.26
CA GLU A 245 0.15 -15.53 -4.93
C GLU A 245 1.61 -15.24 -4.57
N PHE A 246 2.28 -14.35 -5.31
CA PHE A 246 3.63 -13.91 -4.96
C PHE A 246 3.66 -13.20 -3.60
N VAL A 247 2.72 -12.29 -3.34
CA VAL A 247 2.68 -11.52 -2.10
C VAL A 247 2.41 -12.44 -0.91
N ASP A 248 1.53 -13.43 -1.04
CA ASP A 248 1.32 -14.44 0.01
C ASP A 248 2.62 -15.20 0.33
N CYS A 249 3.33 -15.69 -0.68
CA CYS A 249 4.62 -16.36 -0.47
C CYS A 249 5.63 -15.44 0.24
N LEU A 250 5.72 -14.18 -0.19
CA LEU A 250 6.63 -13.20 0.40
C LEU A 250 6.28 -12.91 1.86
N LEU A 251 5.01 -12.70 2.19
CA LEU A 251 4.58 -12.39 3.55
C LEU A 251 4.72 -13.57 4.50
N ILE A 252 4.43 -14.79 4.04
CA ILE A 252 4.64 -16.01 4.83
C ILE A 252 6.13 -16.27 5.03
N HIS A 253 6.96 -16.10 3.99
CA HIS A 253 8.42 -16.15 4.14
C HIS A 253 8.90 -15.14 5.18
N ASN A 254 8.45 -13.88 5.09
CA ASN A 254 8.82 -12.83 6.03
C ASN A 254 8.36 -13.11 7.46
N LEU A 255 7.21 -13.78 7.64
CA LEU A 255 6.70 -14.21 8.94
C LEU A 255 7.55 -15.32 9.55
N LEU A 256 7.97 -16.30 8.75
CA LEU A 256 8.70 -17.48 9.24
C LEU A 256 10.20 -17.25 9.40
N THR A 257 10.72 -16.14 8.86
CA THR A 257 12.15 -15.80 8.93
C THR A 257 12.47 -15.07 10.22
N GLU A 258 13.61 -15.37 10.85
CA GLU A 258 14.09 -14.63 12.01
C GLU A 258 14.14 -13.12 11.72
N SER A 259 13.66 -12.31 12.66
CA SER A 259 13.50 -10.87 12.44
C SER A 259 14.17 -10.07 13.56
N PRO A 260 15.49 -9.89 13.53
CA PRO A 260 16.16 -8.99 14.48
C PRO A 260 15.62 -7.57 14.35
N ALA A 261 15.73 -6.80 15.44
CA ALA A 261 15.33 -5.40 15.46
C ALA A 261 16.10 -4.60 14.39
N ILE A 262 15.39 -3.73 13.67
CA ILE A 262 16.00 -2.83 12.68
C ILE A 262 16.76 -1.74 13.43
N THR A 263 18.04 -1.61 13.08
CA THR A 263 18.90 -0.51 13.58
C THR A 263 18.77 0.72 12.68
N ALA A 264 19.15 1.90 13.18
CA ALA A 264 19.15 3.13 12.36
C ALA A 264 20.03 3.02 11.09
N ARG A 265 21.13 2.26 11.17
CA ARG A 265 21.98 1.97 9.99
C ARG A 265 21.20 1.15 8.97
N GLU A 266 20.57 0.06 9.43
CA GLU A 266 19.82 -0.84 8.57
C GLU A 266 18.60 -0.15 7.94
N GLU A 267 17.90 0.71 8.69
CA GLU A 267 16.82 1.54 8.14
C GLU A 267 17.32 2.40 6.96
N ALA A 268 18.49 3.02 7.09
CA ALA A 268 19.09 3.77 5.99
C ALA A 268 19.42 2.89 4.77
N GLU A 269 19.89 1.65 4.99
CA GLU A 269 20.12 0.67 3.92
C GLU A 269 18.80 0.29 3.22
N ILE A 270 17.73 0.05 3.99
CA ILE A 270 16.39 -0.28 3.48
C ILE A 270 15.85 0.86 2.60
N GLN A 271 15.92 2.10 3.08
CA GLN A 271 15.44 3.26 2.31
C GLN A 271 16.26 3.48 1.04
N GLU A 272 17.58 3.33 1.11
CA GLU A 272 18.45 3.45 -0.06
C GLU A 272 18.18 2.34 -1.08
N ASN A 273 17.96 1.09 -0.63
CA ASN A 273 17.61 -0.01 -1.53
C ASN A 273 16.26 0.22 -2.22
N LYS A 274 15.25 0.69 -1.48
CA LYS A 274 13.98 1.10 -2.06
C LYS A 274 14.19 2.15 -3.16
N ARG A 275 14.93 3.21 -2.86
CA ARG A 275 15.22 4.30 -3.81
C ARG A 275 15.93 3.77 -5.06
N ARG A 276 16.98 2.96 -4.88
CA ARG A 276 17.73 2.33 -5.98
C ARG A 276 16.84 1.50 -6.90
N VAL A 277 15.94 0.69 -6.35
CA VAL A 277 15.04 -0.12 -7.17
C VAL A 277 13.94 0.70 -7.84
N VAL A 278 13.41 1.72 -7.16
CA VAL A 278 12.42 2.62 -7.72
C VAL A 278 12.98 3.36 -8.95
N ASP A 279 14.18 3.94 -8.83
CA ASP A 279 14.78 4.78 -9.85
C ASP A 279 15.54 3.97 -10.92
N PHE A 280 16.18 2.86 -10.52
CA PHE A 280 17.14 2.12 -11.34
C PHE A 280 16.92 0.60 -11.32
N GLY A 281 15.76 0.11 -10.87
CA GLY A 281 15.49 -1.32 -10.67
C GLY A 281 15.77 -2.20 -11.88
N ARG A 282 15.54 -1.70 -13.10
CA ARG A 282 15.80 -2.44 -14.33
C ARG A 282 17.25 -2.36 -14.84
N HIS A 283 18.14 -1.64 -14.15
CA HIS A 283 19.54 -1.55 -14.56
C HIS A 283 20.22 -2.93 -14.34
N PRO A 284 20.88 -3.52 -15.36
CA PRO A 284 21.37 -4.90 -15.29
C PRO A 284 22.42 -5.13 -14.19
N ASP A 285 23.25 -4.12 -13.92
CA ASP A 285 24.30 -4.16 -12.89
C ASP A 285 23.89 -3.53 -11.56
N LEU A 286 22.59 -3.33 -11.32
CA LEU A 286 22.13 -2.68 -10.08
C LEU A 286 22.62 -3.46 -8.85
N ARG A 287 23.15 -2.71 -7.87
CA ARG A 287 23.59 -3.24 -6.58
C ARG A 287 22.80 -2.60 -5.45
N LEU A 288 22.44 -3.43 -4.49
CA LEU A 288 21.78 -3.08 -3.23
C LEU A 288 22.77 -3.21 -2.09
N ILE A 289 22.39 -2.72 -0.91
CA ILE A 289 23.18 -2.77 0.32
C ILE A 289 22.56 -3.80 1.24
N HIS A 290 23.38 -4.72 1.74
CA HIS A 290 22.98 -5.70 2.75
C HIS A 290 24.15 -5.90 3.72
N ASP A 291 23.92 -5.69 5.01
CA ASP A 291 24.94 -5.75 6.05
C ASP A 291 26.17 -4.88 5.74
N ASN A 292 25.91 -3.63 5.34
CA ASN A 292 26.95 -2.66 4.96
C ASN A 292 27.88 -3.15 3.83
N ARG A 293 27.39 -4.05 2.96
CA ARG A 293 28.09 -4.54 1.76
C ARG A 293 27.20 -4.46 0.55
N GLU A 294 27.81 -4.28 -0.62
CA GLU A 294 27.06 -4.36 -1.86
C GLU A 294 26.75 -5.81 -2.25
N ILE A 295 25.52 -6.03 -2.68
CA ILE A 295 25.05 -7.27 -3.31
C ILE A 295 24.34 -6.93 -4.62
N SER A 296 24.58 -7.72 -5.67
CA SER A 296 23.83 -7.56 -6.92
C SER A 296 22.33 -7.83 -6.67
N LEU A 297 21.46 -7.00 -7.26
CA LEU A 297 20.01 -7.23 -7.22
C LEU A 297 19.68 -8.64 -7.70
N LYS A 298 20.25 -9.07 -8.83
CA LYS A 298 20.04 -10.42 -9.38
C LYS A 298 20.37 -11.52 -8.37
N ARG A 299 21.55 -11.42 -7.74
CA ARG A 299 22.00 -12.41 -6.76
C ARG A 299 21.07 -12.46 -5.54
N TRP A 300 20.67 -11.29 -5.02
CA TRP A 300 19.77 -11.25 -3.87
C TRP A 300 18.38 -11.77 -4.24
N SER A 301 17.85 -11.41 -5.41
CA SER A 301 16.59 -11.94 -5.92
C SER A 301 16.61 -13.46 -6.04
N HIS A 302 17.66 -14.06 -6.62
CA HIS A 302 17.75 -15.52 -6.72
C HIS A 302 17.71 -16.21 -5.37
N ASN A 303 18.49 -15.74 -4.40
CA ASN A 303 18.45 -16.27 -3.03
C ASN A 303 17.04 -16.17 -2.44
N LEU A 304 16.37 -15.02 -2.59
CA LEU A 304 15.01 -14.84 -2.10
C LEU A 304 14.03 -15.80 -2.80
N PHE A 305 14.12 -15.94 -4.13
CA PHE A 305 13.23 -16.81 -4.89
C PHE A 305 13.41 -18.31 -4.56
N ASP A 306 14.63 -18.74 -4.24
CA ASP A 306 14.89 -20.09 -3.73
C ASP A 306 14.17 -20.34 -2.40
N GLU A 307 14.15 -19.34 -1.50
CA GLU A 307 13.43 -19.40 -0.22
C GLU A 307 11.90 -19.33 -0.43
N LEU A 308 11.42 -18.46 -1.32
CA LEU A 308 9.99 -18.35 -1.66
C LEU A 308 9.45 -19.64 -2.28
N LYS A 309 10.29 -20.39 -3.00
CA LYS A 309 9.90 -21.69 -3.57
C LYS A 309 9.51 -22.69 -2.49
N LEU A 310 10.22 -22.71 -1.36
CA LEU A 310 9.88 -23.60 -0.23
C LEU A 310 8.49 -23.28 0.32
N VAL A 311 8.17 -22.00 0.47
CA VAL A 311 6.85 -21.54 0.92
C VAL A 311 5.77 -21.89 -0.10
N ALA A 312 6.05 -21.69 -1.39
CA ALA A 312 5.14 -22.01 -2.47
C ALA A 312 4.80 -23.51 -2.52
N GLU A 313 5.79 -24.38 -2.32
CA GLU A 313 5.60 -25.83 -2.25
C GLU A 313 4.74 -26.24 -1.05
N MET A 314 4.94 -25.60 0.11
CA MET A 314 4.11 -25.82 1.30
C MET A 314 2.65 -25.40 1.05
N LEU A 315 2.44 -24.23 0.45
CA LEU A 315 1.11 -23.74 0.11
C LEU A 315 0.43 -24.69 -0.87
N ASP A 316 1.06 -25.01 -2.01
CA ASP A 316 0.50 -25.93 -3.00
C ASP A 316 0.19 -27.31 -2.39
N GLY A 317 1.02 -27.79 -1.45
CA GLY A 317 0.77 -29.02 -0.70
C GLY A 317 -0.51 -28.98 0.14
N SER A 318 -0.80 -27.85 0.80
CA SER A 318 -1.99 -27.69 1.64
C SER A 318 -3.30 -27.78 0.83
N TYR A 319 -3.31 -27.23 -0.40
CA TYR A 319 -4.45 -27.25 -1.33
C TYR A 319 -4.69 -28.61 -2.00
N ARG A 320 -3.75 -29.57 -1.89
CA ARG A 320 -3.89 -30.92 -2.47
C ARG A 320 -4.50 -31.94 -1.51
N THR A 321 -4.78 -31.54 -0.26
CA THR A 321 -5.35 -32.47 0.73
C THR A 321 -6.82 -32.80 0.37
N PRO A 322 -7.19 -34.10 0.25
CA PRO A 322 -8.50 -34.54 -0.29
C PRO A 322 -9.75 -34.07 0.46
N ASN A 323 -9.59 -33.44 1.63
CA ASN A 323 -10.66 -32.93 2.48
C ASN A 323 -10.49 -31.44 2.81
N SER A 324 -9.62 -30.70 2.11
CA SER A 324 -9.54 -29.27 2.31
C SER A 324 -10.85 -28.61 1.86
N LEU A 325 -11.53 -27.97 2.80
CA LEU A 325 -12.68 -27.13 2.52
C LEU A 325 -12.18 -25.70 2.29
N ASP A 326 -12.81 -24.96 1.39
CA ASP A 326 -12.67 -23.51 1.37
C ASP A 326 -13.43 -22.89 2.56
N ASP A 327 -13.33 -21.57 2.73
CA ASP A 327 -13.99 -20.86 3.83
C ASP A 327 -15.53 -20.94 3.76
N SER A 328 -16.09 -21.43 2.65
CA SER A 328 -17.52 -21.69 2.48
C SER A 328 -17.93 -23.12 2.85
N GLY A 329 -16.98 -23.98 3.23
CA GLY A 329 -17.23 -25.40 3.50
C GLY A 329 -17.32 -26.26 2.22
N SER A 330 -16.86 -25.75 1.07
CA SER A 330 -16.87 -26.48 -0.20
C SER A 330 -15.53 -27.20 -0.46
N PRO A 331 -15.51 -28.40 -1.07
CA PRO A 331 -14.24 -29.08 -1.37
C PRO A 331 -13.34 -28.24 -2.27
N ARG A 332 -12.11 -27.94 -1.84
CA ARG A 332 -11.13 -27.28 -2.69
C ARG A 332 -10.76 -28.22 -3.84
N THR A 333 -10.79 -27.70 -5.06
CA THR A 333 -10.39 -28.49 -6.24
C THR A 333 -8.89 -28.82 -6.16
N PRO A 334 -8.46 -30.10 -6.26
CA PRO A 334 -7.07 -30.56 -6.03
C PRO A 334 -5.97 -29.98 -6.95
N ASN A 335 -6.26 -28.98 -7.76
CA ASN A 335 -5.34 -28.36 -8.73
C ASN A 335 -5.55 -26.83 -8.86
N SER A 336 -6.25 -26.18 -7.93
CA SER A 336 -6.47 -24.73 -8.03
C SER A 336 -5.21 -23.93 -7.71
N SER A 337 -4.32 -24.41 -6.84
CA SER A 337 -3.17 -23.65 -6.36
C SER A 337 -2.00 -23.66 -7.35
N THR A 338 -1.45 -22.48 -7.63
CA THR A 338 -0.38 -22.27 -8.63
C THR A 338 0.85 -21.56 -8.08
N TYR A 339 1.05 -21.52 -6.76
CA TYR A 339 2.15 -20.74 -6.15
C TYR A 339 3.52 -21.14 -6.70
N THR A 340 3.83 -22.44 -6.80
CA THR A 340 5.14 -22.88 -7.31
C THR A 340 5.36 -22.42 -8.75
N LYS A 341 4.32 -22.52 -9.59
CA LYS A 341 4.37 -22.05 -10.98
C LYS A 341 4.55 -20.53 -11.07
N THR A 342 3.87 -19.80 -10.19
CA THR A 342 3.98 -18.34 -10.07
C THR A 342 5.42 -17.93 -9.72
N ILE A 343 6.00 -18.53 -8.68
CA ILE A 343 7.39 -18.26 -8.26
C ILE A 343 8.40 -18.63 -9.36
N GLU A 344 8.24 -19.80 -9.99
CA GLU A 344 9.11 -20.24 -11.11
C GLU A 344 9.02 -19.34 -12.34
N ARG A 345 7.85 -18.76 -12.62
CA ARG A 345 7.67 -17.86 -13.75
C ARG A 345 8.25 -16.47 -13.46
N LEU A 346 7.98 -15.94 -12.26
CA LEU A 346 8.48 -14.62 -11.85
C LEU A 346 9.99 -14.60 -11.65
N SER A 347 10.63 -15.72 -11.27
CA SER A 347 12.09 -15.79 -11.16
C SER A 347 12.79 -15.55 -12.50
N GLN A 348 12.16 -15.91 -13.62
CA GLN A 348 12.70 -15.65 -14.97
C GLN A 348 12.78 -14.16 -15.29
N TRP A 349 11.96 -13.32 -14.63
CA TRP A 349 11.96 -11.86 -14.83
C TRP A 349 13.18 -11.19 -14.18
N ILE A 350 13.90 -11.90 -13.30
CA ILE A 350 15.18 -11.43 -12.76
C ILE A 350 16.23 -11.37 -13.87
N GLU A 351 16.20 -12.29 -14.82
CA GLU A 351 17.15 -12.33 -15.93
C GLU A 351 16.79 -11.43 -17.09
N THR A 352 15.49 -11.16 -17.27
CA THR A 352 14.96 -10.32 -18.34
C THR A 352 14.11 -9.19 -17.75
N PRO A 353 14.70 -8.06 -17.32
CA PRO A 353 13.98 -6.94 -16.70
C PRO A 353 12.86 -6.36 -17.57
N GLU A 354 12.91 -6.56 -18.88
CA GLU A 354 11.86 -6.19 -19.85
C GLU A 354 10.54 -6.93 -19.59
N MET A 355 10.57 -8.10 -18.93
CA MET A 355 9.36 -8.86 -18.56
C MET A 355 8.64 -8.28 -17.33
N THR A 356 9.32 -7.48 -16.50
CA THR A 356 8.69 -6.77 -15.38
C THR A 356 7.59 -5.85 -15.88
N TYR A 357 6.64 -5.47 -15.01
CA TYR A 357 5.55 -4.58 -15.42
C TYR A 357 6.08 -3.26 -15.98
N SER A 358 7.09 -2.68 -15.33
CA SER A 358 7.72 -1.45 -15.79
C SER A 358 8.40 -1.62 -17.16
N GLY A 359 9.13 -2.73 -17.37
CA GLY A 359 9.76 -3.04 -18.65
C GLY A 359 8.74 -3.11 -19.78
N ARG A 360 7.69 -3.91 -19.58
CA ARG A 360 6.59 -4.08 -20.53
C ARG A 360 5.90 -2.77 -20.88
N ILE A 361 5.63 -1.91 -19.89
CA ILE A 361 5.01 -0.60 -20.11
C ILE A 361 5.92 0.31 -20.94
N VAL A 362 7.22 0.37 -20.61
CA VAL A 362 8.17 1.20 -21.38
C VAL A 362 8.24 0.72 -22.83
N ASP A 363 8.33 -0.58 -23.05
CA ASP A 363 8.40 -1.16 -24.39
C ASP A 363 7.14 -0.89 -25.21
N GLU A 364 5.95 -1.02 -24.60
CA GLU A 364 4.70 -0.74 -25.29
C GLU A 364 4.56 0.74 -25.65
N ILE A 365 4.95 1.68 -24.77
CA ILE A 365 4.95 3.12 -25.10
C ILE A 365 5.91 3.41 -26.26
N LYS A 366 7.12 2.83 -26.26
CA LYS A 366 8.09 3.00 -27.34
C LYS A 366 7.57 2.47 -28.67
N GLN A 367 6.97 1.28 -28.67
CA GLN A 367 6.44 0.64 -29.88
C GLN A 367 5.28 1.43 -30.47
N ARG A 368 4.39 1.97 -29.63
CA ARG A 368 3.25 2.77 -30.10
C ARG A 368 3.65 4.15 -30.59
N GLY A 369 4.62 4.79 -29.94
CA GLY A 369 5.10 6.14 -30.29
C GLY A 369 4.11 7.28 -29.99
N ASP A 370 2.87 7.00 -29.58
CA ASP A 370 1.81 7.98 -29.33
C ASP A 370 1.75 8.47 -27.87
N GLY A 371 2.54 7.86 -26.97
CA GLY A 371 2.76 8.32 -25.60
C GLY A 371 1.97 7.59 -24.51
N PHE A 372 2.23 7.98 -23.26
CA PHE A 372 1.63 7.36 -22.08
C PHE A 372 0.10 7.55 -22.02
N PHE A 373 -0.41 8.73 -22.38
CA PHE A 373 -1.84 9.01 -22.26
C PHE A 373 -2.70 8.12 -23.19
N PRO A 374 -2.39 7.99 -24.50
CA PRO A 374 -3.14 7.08 -25.36
C PRO A 374 -3.11 5.63 -24.87
N LEU A 375 -1.95 5.14 -24.41
CA LEU A 375 -1.82 3.81 -23.83
C LEU A 375 -2.74 3.62 -22.61
N ALA A 376 -2.66 4.53 -21.64
CA ALA A 376 -3.48 4.47 -20.42
C ALA A 376 -4.98 4.55 -20.74
N MET A 377 -5.36 5.37 -21.73
CA MET A 377 -6.75 5.51 -22.17
C MET A 377 -7.26 4.25 -22.89
N ASP A 378 -6.42 3.59 -23.69
CA ASP A 378 -6.74 2.33 -24.35
C ASP A 378 -7.02 1.22 -23.33
N TYR A 379 -6.13 1.02 -22.36
CA TYR A 379 -6.37 0.08 -21.25
C TYR A 379 -7.62 0.44 -20.45
N SER A 380 -7.84 1.71 -20.12
CA SER A 380 -9.04 2.16 -19.40
C SER A 380 -10.33 1.81 -20.15
N ARG A 381 -10.35 1.97 -21.48
CA ARG A 381 -11.51 1.62 -22.32
C ARG A 381 -11.72 0.10 -22.39
N ARG A 382 -10.65 -0.67 -22.56
CA ARG A 382 -10.71 -2.14 -22.59
C ARG A 382 -11.25 -2.69 -21.28
N HIS A 383 -10.78 -2.19 -20.15
CA HIS A 383 -11.24 -2.64 -18.82
C HIS A 383 -12.68 -2.21 -18.55
N ALA A 384 -13.07 -1.00 -18.94
CA ALA A 384 -14.46 -0.57 -18.86
C ALA A 384 -15.40 -1.46 -19.69
N GLU A 385 -14.95 -1.88 -20.88
CA GLU A 385 -15.71 -2.79 -21.73
C GLU A 385 -15.78 -4.21 -21.14
N TYR A 386 -14.68 -4.71 -20.58
CA TYR A 386 -14.64 -5.99 -19.87
C TYR A 386 -15.72 -6.09 -18.77
N PHE A 387 -15.86 -5.05 -17.94
CA PHE A 387 -16.88 -5.03 -16.89
C PHE A 387 -18.30 -4.87 -17.44
N LYS A 388 -18.50 -4.14 -18.55
CA LYS A 388 -19.81 -4.05 -19.22
C LYS A 388 -20.27 -5.38 -19.81
N GLN A 389 -19.34 -6.19 -20.30
CA GLN A 389 -19.61 -7.49 -20.91
C GLN A 389 -19.74 -8.63 -19.89
N SER A 390 -19.46 -8.35 -18.61
CA SER A 390 -19.54 -9.31 -17.51
C SER A 390 -20.76 -8.98 -16.64
N PRO A 391 -21.99 -9.31 -17.07
CA PRO A 391 -23.20 -8.95 -16.32
C PRO A 391 -23.23 -9.65 -14.96
N MET A 392 -23.67 -8.91 -13.95
CA MET A 392 -23.97 -9.46 -12.64
C MET A 392 -25.21 -10.34 -12.69
N SER A 393 -25.28 -11.36 -11.84
CA SER A 393 -26.51 -12.08 -11.56
C SER A 393 -27.54 -11.18 -10.86
N ASP A 394 -28.82 -11.53 -10.97
CA ASP A 394 -29.91 -10.80 -10.29
C ASP A 394 -29.68 -10.70 -8.77
N ALA A 395 -29.09 -11.73 -8.17
CA ALA A 395 -28.77 -11.76 -6.74
C ALA A 395 -27.65 -10.77 -6.38
N GLU A 396 -26.59 -10.70 -7.18
CA GLU A 396 -25.51 -9.72 -6.99
C GLU A 396 -26.02 -8.30 -7.20
N GLN A 397 -26.81 -8.06 -8.24
CA GLN A 397 -27.40 -6.75 -8.50
C GLN A 397 -28.31 -6.31 -7.33
N LYS A 398 -29.14 -7.22 -6.82
CA LYS A 398 -29.97 -6.95 -5.63
C LYS A 398 -29.11 -6.62 -4.41
N CYS A 399 -28.03 -7.37 -4.18
CA CYS A 399 -27.10 -7.11 -3.08
C CYS A 399 -26.53 -5.68 -3.13
N PHE A 400 -26.08 -5.21 -4.30
CA PHE A 400 -25.58 -3.84 -4.45
C PHE A 400 -26.66 -2.77 -4.24
N ILE A 401 -27.89 -3.00 -4.72
CA ILE A 401 -29.01 -2.07 -4.52
C ILE A 401 -29.36 -1.97 -3.04
N ASP A 402 -29.49 -3.11 -2.36
CA ASP A 402 -29.82 -3.16 -0.93
C ASP A 402 -28.69 -2.51 -0.09
N ALA A 403 -27.42 -2.80 -0.41
CA ALA A 403 -26.26 -2.18 0.24
C ALA A 403 -26.21 -0.66 0.04
N ALA A 404 -26.54 -0.16 -1.17
CA ALA A 404 -26.61 1.27 -1.43
C ALA A 404 -27.70 1.93 -0.58
N ALA A 405 -28.91 1.36 -0.55
CA ALA A 405 -30.01 1.86 0.27
C ALA A 405 -29.67 1.87 1.78
N GLU A 406 -29.09 0.78 2.27
CA GLU A 406 -28.64 0.66 3.66
C GLU A 406 -27.56 1.70 4.00
N SER A 407 -26.61 1.96 3.09
CA SER A 407 -25.55 2.95 3.31
C SER A 407 -26.09 4.37 3.46
N HIS A 408 -27.11 4.74 2.68
CA HIS A 408 -27.77 6.04 2.78
C HIS A 408 -28.54 6.18 4.09
N LEU A 409 -29.27 5.13 4.51
CA LEU A 409 -29.95 5.12 5.79
C LEU A 409 -28.96 5.26 6.96
N LYS A 410 -27.84 4.53 6.91
CA LYS A 410 -26.77 4.65 7.92
C LYS A 410 -26.17 6.05 7.95
N GLN A 411 -25.94 6.67 6.79
CA GLN A 411 -25.44 8.05 6.73
C GLN A 411 -26.42 9.00 7.43
N GLN A 412 -27.72 8.91 7.12
CA GLN A 412 -28.74 9.74 7.74
C GLN A 412 -28.80 9.53 9.26
N GLN A 413 -28.73 8.28 9.73
CA GLN A 413 -28.70 7.96 11.15
C GLN A 413 -27.49 8.56 11.87
N ILE A 414 -26.32 8.59 11.23
CA ILE A 414 -25.12 9.23 11.78
C ILE A 414 -25.31 10.75 11.85
N GLU A 415 -25.87 11.36 10.80
CA GLU A 415 -26.14 12.81 10.75
C GLU A 415 -27.18 13.25 11.79
N GLU A 416 -28.23 12.47 12.01
CA GLU A 416 -29.26 12.73 13.03
C GLU A 416 -28.78 12.40 14.45
N GLY A 417 -27.77 11.53 14.59
CA GLY A 417 -27.20 11.10 15.86
C GLY A 417 -26.12 12.02 16.42
N ASP A 418 -25.66 13.03 15.67
CA ASP A 418 -24.66 13.99 16.14
C ASP A 418 -25.26 14.92 17.21
N ASN A 419 -24.77 14.78 18.46
CA ASN A 419 -25.28 15.53 19.61
C ASN A 419 -24.33 16.64 20.09
N GLN A 420 -23.20 16.84 19.42
CA GLN A 420 -22.19 17.82 19.81
C GLN A 420 -21.71 18.65 18.62
N SER A 421 -21.11 19.80 18.92
CA SER A 421 -20.49 20.65 17.90
C SER A 421 -19.32 19.92 17.24
N PHE A 422 -18.96 20.33 16.02
CA PHE A 422 -17.81 19.76 15.34
C PHE A 422 -16.50 20.04 16.09
N GLU A 423 -16.39 21.22 16.72
CA GLU A 423 -15.29 21.59 17.60
C GLU A 423 -15.11 20.60 18.76
N ASP A 424 -16.20 20.28 19.48
CA ASP A 424 -16.16 19.36 20.62
C ASP A 424 -15.84 17.94 20.17
N PHE A 425 -16.46 17.49 19.07
CA PHE A 425 -16.13 16.21 18.44
C PHE A 425 -14.66 16.07 18.09
N LEU A 426 -14.06 17.14 17.53
CA LEU A 426 -12.66 17.12 17.17
C LEU A 426 -11.74 17.12 18.40
N ALA A 427 -12.12 17.84 19.47
CA ALA A 427 -11.38 17.83 20.73
C ALA A 427 -11.38 16.43 21.36
N ASP A 428 -12.54 15.77 21.43
CA ASP A 428 -12.67 14.41 21.94
C ASP A 428 -11.87 13.40 21.12
N TYR A 429 -11.85 13.56 19.79
CA TYR A 429 -11.08 12.68 18.92
C TYR A 429 -9.57 12.71 19.22
N PHE A 430 -9.04 13.88 19.57
CA PHE A 430 -7.60 14.08 19.82
C PHE A 430 -7.17 13.92 21.29
N ALA A 431 -8.12 13.89 22.23
CA ALA A 431 -7.87 13.52 23.63
C ALA A 431 -7.30 12.09 23.71
#